data_AF-A0ABD0RJ15-F1
#
_entry.id   AF-A0ABD0RJ15-F1
#
_cell.length_a   1.000
_cell.length_b   1.000
_cell.length_c   1.000
_cell.angle_alpha   90.00
_cell.angle_beta   90.00
_cell.angle_gamma   90.00
#
_symmetry.space_group_name_H-M   'P 1'
#
loop_
_entity.id
_entity.type
_entity.pdbx_description
1 polymer ?
#
loop_
_entity_poly.entity_id
_entity_poly.type
_entity_poly.pdbx_seq_one_letter_code
_entity_poly.pdbx_strand_id
1 'polypeptide(L)'
;MEMKFNTQSMCPIEGEANVARFLFRLLGAEPQDPVAATQMDCWIDTAVFQLAEGGSKERAAVLRSLNAALGRSPWLLGEDACCVLRAGQSTSAPANVQRWLKSCQNLGHFDFVYSLL
;
A
#
# COMPACT_ATOMS: atom_id res chain seq x y z
N MET A 1 1.64 15.58 -5.90
CA MET A 1 0.55 15.81 -4.92
C MET A 1 1.15 16.37 -3.65
N GLU A 2 0.50 17.35 -3.01
CA GLU A 2 0.91 17.91 -1.71
C GLU A 2 -0.28 17.96 -0.74
N MET A 3 -0.02 17.85 0.56
CA MET A 3 -1.00 18.07 1.62
C MET A 3 -0.49 19.12 2.60
N LYS A 4 -1.37 20.06 2.98
CA LYS A 4 -1.10 21.08 3.99
C LYS A 4 -1.93 20.79 5.22
N PHE A 5 -1.27 20.53 6.35
CA PHE A 5 -1.90 20.25 7.63
C PHE A 5 -1.19 21.07 8.71
N ASN A 6 -1.95 21.74 9.57
CA ASN A 6 -1.41 22.63 10.62
C ASN A 6 -0.25 23.53 10.13
N THR A 7 -0.54 24.38 9.14
CA THR A 7 0.45 25.16 8.39
C THR A 7 1.26 26.17 9.21
N GLN A 8 0.82 26.47 10.44
CA GLN A 8 1.55 27.33 11.36
C GLN A 8 2.73 26.61 12.03
N SER A 9 2.69 25.28 12.12
CA SER A 9 3.70 24.49 12.83
C SER A 9 4.30 23.36 11.99
N MET A 10 3.82 23.12 10.77
CA MET A 10 4.29 22.04 9.90
C MET A 10 4.54 22.56 8.49
N CYS A 11 5.60 22.02 7.86
CA CYS A 11 5.80 22.19 6.42
C CYS A 11 4.77 21.36 5.62
N PRO A 12 4.51 21.72 4.36
CA PRO A 12 3.73 20.88 3.45
C PRO A 12 4.33 19.48 3.34
N ILE A 13 3.45 18.47 3.29
CA ILE A 13 3.83 17.07 3.08
C ILE A 13 3.72 16.78 1.59
N GLU A 14 4.85 16.44 0.97
CA GLU A 14 4.95 16.18 -0.46
C GLU A 14 4.96 14.67 -0.76
N GLY A 15 4.28 14.29 -1.84
CA GLY A 15 4.21 12.90 -2.32
C GLY A 15 3.05 12.12 -1.71
N GLU A 16 2.32 11.39 -2.55
CA GLU A 16 1.14 10.62 -2.15
C GLU A 16 1.45 9.57 -1.06
N ALA A 17 2.63 8.95 -1.14
CA ALA A 17 3.11 7.96 -0.18
C ALA A 17 3.23 8.56 1.23
N ASN A 18 3.79 9.76 1.33
CA ASN A 18 3.99 10.45 2.60
C ASN A 18 2.67 10.96 3.18
N VAL A 19 1.76 11.41 2.32
CA VAL A 19 0.39 11.76 2.72
C VAL A 19 -0.35 10.54 3.26
N ALA A 20 -0.28 9.40 2.56
CA ALA A 20 -0.91 8.15 3.00
C ALA A 20 -0.38 7.68 4.36
N ARG A 21 0.95 7.67 4.55
CA ARG A 21 1.58 7.37 5.85
C ARG A 21 1.09 8.29 6.94
N PHE A 22 1.08 9.60 6.70
CA PHE A 22 0.63 10.58 7.67
C PHE A 22 -0.82 10.32 8.12
N LEU A 23 -1.74 10.13 7.17
CA LEU A 23 -3.14 9.88 7.46
C LEU A 23 -3.34 8.56 8.21
N PHE A 24 -2.63 7.50 7.81
CA PHE A 24 -2.71 6.20 8.47
C PHE A 24 -2.21 6.24 9.92
N ARG A 25 -1.10 6.96 10.16
CA ARG A 25 -0.57 7.21 11.52
C ARG A 25 -1.55 8.02 12.38
N LEU A 26 -2.23 8.99 11.80
CA LEU A 26 -3.22 9.81 12.51
C LEU A 26 -4.40 8.97 13.03
N LEU A 27 -4.74 7.89 12.35
CA LEU A 27 -5.79 6.94 12.76
C LEU A 27 -5.33 5.95 13.86
N GLY A 28 -4.07 6.03 14.31
CA GLY A 28 -3.52 5.13 15.32
C GLY A 28 -3.26 3.71 14.80
N ALA A 29 -3.22 3.52 13.48
CA ALA A 29 -3.09 2.21 12.85
C ALA A 29 -1.63 1.78 12.63
N GLU A 30 -0.65 2.59 13.04
CA GLU A 30 0.77 2.25 12.90
C GLU A 30 1.18 1.11 13.84
N PRO A 31 1.97 0.13 13.35
CA PRO A 31 2.50 -0.92 14.21
C PRO A 31 3.38 -0.33 15.33
N GLN A 32 3.18 -0.78 16.57
CA GLN A 32 4.05 -0.41 17.69
C GLN A 32 5.44 -1.04 17.60
N ASP A 33 5.54 -2.17 16.91
CA ASP A 33 6.82 -2.84 16.66
C ASP A 33 7.60 -2.09 15.57
N PRO A 34 8.83 -1.60 15.86
CA PRO A 34 9.62 -0.83 14.90
C PRO A 34 10.00 -1.64 13.64
N VAL A 35 10.11 -2.96 13.75
CA VAL A 35 10.39 -3.82 12.59
C VAL A 35 9.19 -3.85 11.64
N ALA A 36 7.99 -4.10 12.18
CA ALA A 36 6.76 -4.05 11.40
C ALA A 36 6.49 -2.66 10.80
N ALA A 37 6.74 -1.58 11.54
CA ALA A 37 6.59 -0.21 11.02
C ALA A 37 7.55 0.06 9.85
N THR A 38 8.82 -0.32 9.97
CA THR A 38 9.80 -0.19 8.88
C THR A 38 9.39 -1.02 7.66
N GLN A 39 8.91 -2.24 7.89
CA GLN A 39 8.43 -3.10 6.81
C GLN A 39 7.22 -2.50 6.09
N MET A 40 6.37 -1.74 6.79
CA MET A 40 5.27 -0.98 6.19
C MET A 40 5.79 0.07 5.24
N ASP A 41 6.73 0.87 5.70
CA ASP A 41 7.32 1.93 4.90
C ASP A 41 8.01 1.34 3.66
N CYS A 42 8.72 0.22 3.79
CA CYS A 42 9.33 -0.47 2.65
C CYS A 42 8.30 -0.97 1.62
N TRP A 43 7.16 -1.52 2.05
CA TRP A 43 6.12 -1.97 1.11
C TRP A 43 5.45 -0.80 0.39
N ILE A 44 5.22 0.32 1.10
CA ILE A 44 4.68 1.54 0.49
C ILE A 44 5.65 2.07 -0.58
N ASP A 45 6.95 2.18 -0.26
CA ASP A 45 7.95 2.64 -1.24
C ASP A 45 8.09 1.70 -2.43
N THR A 46 8.07 0.38 -2.18
CA THR A 46 8.15 -0.64 -3.23
C THR A 46 7.01 -0.49 -4.22
N ALA A 47 5.80 -0.22 -3.74
CA ALA A 47 4.67 -0.08 -4.62
C ALA A 47 4.66 1.24 -5.40
N VAL A 48 5.01 2.34 -4.75
CA VAL A 48 5.03 3.66 -5.40
C VAL A 48 6.14 3.70 -6.45
N PHE A 49 7.36 3.33 -6.08
CA PHE A 49 8.51 3.50 -6.98
C PHE A 49 8.73 2.30 -7.93
N GLN A 50 8.58 1.06 -7.45
CA GLN A 50 8.94 -0.12 -8.27
C GLN A 50 7.74 -0.73 -8.98
N LEU A 51 6.54 -0.66 -8.39
CA LEU A 51 5.37 -1.26 -9.03
C LEU A 51 4.60 -0.26 -9.90
N ALA A 52 4.30 0.93 -9.40
CA ALA A 52 3.56 1.93 -10.18
C ALA A 52 4.45 2.53 -11.27
N GLU A 53 5.66 2.98 -10.92
CA GLU A 53 6.58 3.67 -11.85
C GLU A 53 7.59 2.75 -12.53
N GLY A 54 7.88 1.57 -11.96
CA GLY A 54 8.90 0.66 -12.50
C GLY A 54 8.52 -0.04 -13.80
N GLY A 55 9.54 -0.56 -14.50
CA GLY A 55 9.40 -1.31 -15.74
C GLY A 55 8.90 -2.74 -15.54
N SER A 56 8.60 -3.46 -16.64
CA SER A 56 8.01 -4.80 -16.58
C SER A 56 8.79 -5.82 -15.74
N LYS A 57 10.14 -5.72 -15.71
CA LYS A 57 10.99 -6.60 -14.90
C LYS A 57 10.86 -6.29 -13.40
N GLU A 58 10.84 -5.02 -13.02
CA GLU A 58 10.69 -4.57 -11.64
C GLU A 58 9.30 -4.95 -11.13
N ARG A 59 8.26 -4.66 -11.91
CA ARG A 59 6.88 -5.05 -11.59
C ARG A 59 6.75 -6.56 -11.36
N ALA A 60 7.35 -7.39 -12.23
CA ALA A 60 7.34 -8.84 -12.06
C ALA A 60 8.12 -9.31 -10.82
N ALA A 61 9.23 -8.64 -10.48
CA ALA A 61 9.98 -8.93 -9.26
C ALA A 61 9.14 -8.59 -8.01
N VAL A 62 8.51 -7.41 -7.97
CA VAL A 62 7.63 -7.00 -6.88
C VAL A 62 6.48 -7.99 -6.68
N LEU A 63 5.78 -8.38 -7.77
CA LEU A 63 4.68 -9.34 -7.68
C LEU A 63 5.12 -10.70 -7.14
N ARG A 64 6.34 -11.16 -7.47
CA ARG A 64 6.89 -12.40 -6.90
C ARG A 64 7.17 -12.26 -5.39
N SER A 65 7.79 -11.17 -4.97
CA SER A 65 8.05 -10.87 -3.56
C SER A 65 6.75 -10.79 -2.76
N LEU A 66 5.75 -10.10 -3.31
CA LEU A 66 4.42 -9.96 -2.72
C LEU A 66 3.74 -11.33 -2.56
N ASN A 67 3.76 -12.15 -3.61
CA ASN A 67 3.17 -13.49 -3.57
C ASN A 67 3.82 -14.41 -2.54
N ALA A 68 5.15 -14.30 -2.37
CA ALA A 68 5.89 -15.07 -1.37
C ALA A 68 5.56 -14.60 0.05
N ALA A 69 5.44 -13.30 0.29
CA ALA A 69 5.01 -12.76 1.58
C ALA A 69 3.59 -13.19 1.93
N LEU A 70 2.65 -13.05 0.97
CA LEU A 70 1.25 -13.43 1.12
C LEU A 70 1.02 -14.95 1.17
N GLY A 71 2.03 -15.74 0.82
CA GLY A 71 2.01 -17.19 1.03
C GLY A 71 2.27 -17.59 2.48
N ARG A 72 2.86 -16.69 3.29
CA ARG A 72 3.17 -16.91 4.72
C ARG A 72 2.13 -16.29 5.65
N SER A 73 1.46 -15.24 5.20
CA SER A 73 0.47 -14.49 5.96
C SER A 73 -0.64 -13.99 5.02
N PRO A 74 -1.92 -13.96 5.45
CA PRO A 74 -3.01 -13.43 4.62
C PRO A 74 -2.85 -11.94 4.28
N TRP A 75 -2.08 -11.21 5.10
CA TRP A 75 -1.82 -9.78 4.94
C TRP A 75 -0.33 -9.49 4.99
N LEU A 76 0.10 -8.42 4.30
CA LEU A 76 1.49 -7.97 4.36
C LEU A 76 1.84 -7.50 5.78
N LEU A 77 0.96 -6.71 6.39
CA LEU A 77 1.12 -6.12 7.72
C LEU A 77 -0.25 -5.84 8.32
N GLY A 78 -0.70 -6.67 9.27
CA GLY A 78 -2.01 -6.51 9.91
C GLY A 78 -3.19 -6.52 8.91
N GLU A 79 -4.42 -6.40 9.42
CA GLU A 79 -5.63 -6.52 8.61
C GLU A 79 -5.90 -5.30 7.70
N ASP A 80 -5.29 -4.14 7.99
CA ASP A 80 -5.72 -2.84 7.45
C ASP A 80 -4.76 -2.16 6.44
N ALA A 81 -3.62 -2.77 6.09
CA ALA A 81 -2.63 -2.14 5.21
C ALA A 81 -2.95 -2.23 3.69
N CYS A 82 -4.21 -2.06 3.29
CA CYS A 82 -4.68 -2.39 1.93
C CYS A 82 -4.43 -1.36 0.83
N CYS A 83 -3.90 -0.17 1.08
CA CYS A 83 -4.09 0.94 0.14
C CYS A 83 -3.08 1.04 -1.03
N VAL A 84 -2.27 0.01 -1.27
CA VAL A 84 -1.00 0.24 -1.98
C VAL A 84 -0.96 -0.32 -3.41
N LEU A 85 -1.94 -1.12 -3.85
CA LEU A 85 -1.82 -1.87 -5.12
C LEU A 85 -2.96 -1.61 -6.11
N ARG A 86 -2.92 -0.45 -6.77
CA ARG A 86 -3.44 -0.28 -8.13
C ARG A 86 -2.28 -0.24 -9.13
N ALA A 87 -1.62 -1.37 -9.32
CA ALA A 87 -0.92 -1.62 -10.57
C ALA A 87 -1.87 -2.40 -11.46
N GLY A 88 -2.27 -1.79 -12.58
CA GLY A 88 -3.21 -2.37 -13.51
C GLY A 88 -2.84 -3.80 -13.91
N GLN A 89 -3.90 -4.59 -14.13
CA GLN A 89 -3.94 -5.98 -14.64
C GLN A 89 -4.01 -7.07 -13.56
N SER A 90 -5.25 -7.37 -13.13
CA SER A 90 -5.57 -8.51 -12.27
C SER A 90 -5.43 -9.88 -12.97
N THR A 91 -5.26 -9.92 -14.29
CA THR A 91 -5.28 -11.16 -15.07
C THR A 91 -3.96 -11.94 -15.03
N SER A 92 -2.83 -11.32 -14.64
CA SER A 92 -1.50 -11.97 -14.59
C SER A 92 -0.86 -12.00 -13.18
N ALA A 93 -1.56 -11.51 -12.16
CA ALA A 93 -1.06 -11.53 -10.79
C ALA A 93 -0.97 -12.97 -10.23
N PRO A 94 0.06 -13.31 -9.43
CA PRO A 94 0.16 -14.61 -8.79
C PRO A 94 -0.99 -14.92 -7.80
N ALA A 95 -1.25 -16.20 -7.52
CA ALA A 95 -2.43 -16.67 -6.81
C ALA A 95 -2.66 -16.04 -5.41
N ASN A 96 -1.60 -15.88 -4.59
CA ASN A 96 -1.77 -15.29 -3.26
C ASN A 96 -2.06 -13.78 -3.36
N VAL A 97 -1.50 -13.11 -4.37
CA VAL A 97 -1.78 -11.69 -4.66
C VAL A 97 -3.24 -11.51 -5.09
N GLN A 98 -3.74 -12.38 -5.97
CA GLN A 98 -5.16 -12.36 -6.38
C GLN A 98 -6.11 -12.56 -5.20
N ARG A 99 -5.80 -13.53 -4.31
CA ARG A 99 -6.60 -13.75 -3.09
C ARG A 99 -6.60 -12.52 -2.19
N TRP A 100 -5.42 -11.94 -1.95
CA TRP A 100 -5.28 -10.76 -1.11
C TRP A 100 -6.00 -9.53 -1.67
N LEU A 101 -5.93 -9.29 -2.99
CA LEU A 101 -6.69 -8.22 -3.65
C LEU A 101 -8.20 -8.38 -3.45
N LYS A 102 -8.71 -9.62 -3.55
CA LYS A 102 -10.12 -9.92 -3.27
C LYS A 102 -10.48 -9.67 -1.80
N SER A 103 -9.59 -10.00 -0.86
CA SER A 103 -9.77 -9.67 0.56
C SER A 103 -9.83 -8.15 0.78
N CYS A 104 -8.94 -7.37 0.16
CA CYS A 104 -8.98 -5.90 0.24
C CYS A 104 -10.30 -5.32 -0.29
N GLN A 105 -10.83 -5.86 -1.40
CA GLN A 105 -12.12 -5.44 -1.94
C GLN A 105 -13.26 -5.71 -0.95
N ASN A 106 -13.24 -6.86 -0.28
CA ASN A 106 -14.28 -7.23 0.69
C ASN A 106 -14.29 -6.39 1.97
N LEU A 107 -13.24 -5.60 2.25
CA LEU A 107 -13.24 -4.67 3.39
C LEU A 107 -14.20 -3.49 3.19
N GLY A 108 -14.65 -3.23 1.96
CA GLY A 108 -15.60 -2.16 1.63
C GLY A 108 -15.04 -0.74 1.73
N HIS A 109 -13.82 -0.55 2.25
CA HIS A 109 -13.15 0.75 2.31
C HIS A 109 -12.94 1.39 0.95
N PHE A 110 -12.82 0.55 -0.10
CA PHE A 110 -12.55 1.00 -1.45
C PHE A 110 -13.80 1.13 -2.33
N ASP A 111 -14.96 0.65 -1.89
CA ASP A 111 -16.17 0.64 -2.73
C ASP A 111 -16.60 2.05 -3.13
N PHE A 112 -16.53 2.99 -2.19
CA PHE A 112 -16.84 4.39 -2.45
C PHE A 112 -15.74 5.08 -3.27
N VAL A 113 -14.47 4.68 -3.09
CA VAL A 113 -13.33 5.24 -3.83
C VAL A 113 -13.34 4.79 -5.30
N TYR A 114 -13.72 3.54 -5.58
CA TYR A 114 -13.82 3.03 -6.96
C TYR A 114 -14.93 3.69 -7.77
N SER A 115 -15.99 4.18 -7.11
CA SER A 115 -17.06 4.92 -7.80
C SER A 115 -16.65 6.32 -8.26
N LEU A 116 -15.55 6.85 -7.71
CA LEU A 116 -15.00 8.19 -7.95
C LEU A 116 -13.82 8.20 -8.93
N LEU A 117 -13.35 7.03 -9.39
CA LEU A 117 -12.18 6.83 -10.26
C LEU A 117 -12.57 6.17 -11.59
#